data_AF-A0A379WR76-F1
#
_entry.id   AF-A0A379WR76-F1
#
_cell.length_a   1.000
_cell.length_b   1.000
_cell.length_c   1.000
_cell.angle_alpha   90.00
_cell.angle_beta   90.00
_cell.angle_gamma   90.00
#
_symmetry.space_group_name_H-M   'P 1'
#
loop_
_entity.id
_entity.type
_entity.pdbx_description
1 polymer ?
#
loop_
_entity_poly.entity_id
_entity_poly.type
_entity_poly.pdbx_seq_one_letter_code
_entity_poly.pdbx_strand_id
1 'polypeptide(L)'
;MAAIDLGTTVVVAFSLGKRDRRRARAAARQSLVIMTLFAVVLAVVIHYFGSEIINIVAGEATPEVKGLALTYLELTVLSYPAAAIALIGSGALRGAGNTKIPLMINGGMNILNIIISSILIYGAFSWQGLGFAGAGLGLTISRYIGAVAIIWVLMIGFNPALCIPLKSYLKPLNFGIIWEVMGIRYSGEH
;
A
#
# COMPACT_ATOMS: atom_id res chain seq x y z
N MET A 1 2.51 5.24 -7.48
CA MET A 1 2.89 4.23 -6.47
C MET A 1 3.90 3.20 -6.99
N ALA A 2 3.65 2.56 -8.14
CA ALA A 2 4.55 1.54 -8.72
C ALA A 2 5.99 2.02 -8.97
N ALA A 3 6.20 3.28 -9.38
CA ALA A 3 7.54 3.83 -9.57
C ALA A 3 8.38 3.81 -8.27
N ILE A 4 7.79 4.20 -7.14
CA ILE A 4 8.49 4.20 -5.85
C ILE A 4 8.68 2.77 -5.31
N ASP A 5 7.78 1.84 -5.61
CA ASP A 5 7.96 0.42 -5.31
C ASP A 5 9.19 -0.17 -6.01
N LEU A 6 9.31 0.08 -7.32
CA LEU A 6 10.47 -0.31 -8.11
C LEU A 6 11.75 0.36 -7.59
N GLY A 7 11.72 1.68 -7.39
CA GLY A 7 12.86 2.42 -6.84
C GLY A 7 13.30 1.90 -5.47
N THR A 8 12.35 1.58 -4.59
CA THR A 8 12.64 0.99 -3.28
C THR A 8 13.28 -0.39 -3.42
N THR A 9 12.74 -1.24 -4.28
CA THR A 9 13.28 -2.58 -4.57
C THR A 9 14.74 -2.47 -5.02
N VAL A 10 15.02 -1.58 -5.97
CA VAL A 10 16.35 -1.33 -6.53
C VAL A 10 17.33 -0.83 -5.47
N VAL A 11 16.98 0.24 -4.74
CA VAL A 11 17.86 0.83 -3.72
C VAL A 11 18.14 -0.16 -2.59
N VAL A 12 17.14 -0.94 -2.17
CA VAL A 12 17.33 -2.00 -1.16
C VAL A 12 18.27 -3.09 -1.68
N ALA A 13 18.07 -3.57 -2.91
CA ALA A 13 18.93 -4.60 -3.51
C ALA A 13 20.38 -4.14 -3.62
N PHE A 14 20.63 -2.94 -4.15
CA PHE A 14 21.97 -2.38 -4.25
C PHE A 14 22.63 -2.14 -2.89
N SER A 15 21.88 -1.58 -1.93
CA SER A 15 22.41 -1.32 -0.59
C SER A 15 22.81 -2.61 0.13
N LEU A 16 22.01 -3.67 0.00
CA LEU A 16 22.32 -4.97 0.57
C LEU A 16 23.47 -5.67 -0.14
N GLY A 17 23.59 -5.53 -1.47
CA GLY A 17 24.75 -5.98 -2.23
C GLY A 17 26.06 -5.34 -1.75
N LYS A 18 26.02 -4.05 -1.35
CA LYS A 18 27.15 -3.34 -0.74
C LYS A 18 27.34 -3.62 0.77
N ARG A 19 26.61 -4.57 1.35
CA ARG A 19 26.56 -4.87 2.79
C ARG A 19 26.10 -3.70 3.68
N ASP A 20 25.51 -2.65 3.09
CA ASP A 20 24.98 -1.49 3.82
C ASP A 20 23.53 -1.72 4.25
N ARG A 21 23.37 -2.51 5.31
CA ARG A 21 22.07 -2.80 5.94
C ARG A 21 21.42 -1.54 6.55
N ARG A 22 22.21 -0.52 6.90
CA ARG A 22 21.65 0.72 7.47
C ARG A 22 20.94 1.50 6.37
N ARG A 23 21.55 1.65 5.20
CA ARG A 23 20.95 2.31 4.04
C ARG A 23 19.74 1.56 3.50
N ALA A 24 19.82 0.23 3.38
CA ALA A 24 18.68 -0.60 2.94
C ALA A 24 17.43 -0.38 3.82
N ARG A 25 17.60 -0.42 5.14
CA ARG A 25 16.51 -0.16 6.09
C ARG A 25 16.01 1.28 6.03
N ALA A 26 16.89 2.25 5.85
CA ALA A 26 16.50 3.65 5.72
C ALA A 26 15.67 3.89 4.45
N ALA A 27 16.07 3.32 3.31
CA ALA A 27 15.34 3.40 2.05
C ALA A 27 13.95 2.79 2.17
N ALA A 28 13.85 1.52 2.59
CA ALA A 28 12.56 0.85 2.78
C ALA A 28 11.62 1.63 3.72
N ARG A 29 12.15 2.09 4.86
CA ARG A 29 11.37 2.85 5.84
C ARG A 29 10.87 4.18 5.30
N GLN A 30 11.74 4.94 4.63
CA GLN A 30 11.38 6.28 4.13
C GLN A 30 10.37 6.18 2.99
N SER A 31 10.55 5.22 2.08
CA SER A 31 9.56 4.92 1.04
C SER A 31 8.21 4.55 1.64
N LEU A 32 8.18 3.71 2.69
CA LEU A 32 6.96 3.34 3.39
C LEU A 32 6.26 4.58 3.98
N VAL A 33 6.99 5.42 4.72
CA VAL A 33 6.42 6.62 5.35
C VAL A 33 5.88 7.58 4.29
N ILE A 34 6.68 7.91 3.28
CA ILE A 34 6.31 8.92 2.26
C ILE A 34 5.13 8.45 1.43
N MET A 35 5.11 7.18 1.02
CA MET A 35 4.00 6.68 0.23
C MET A 35 2.73 6.47 1.02
N THR A 36 2.85 6.15 2.31
CA THR A 36 1.68 6.12 3.20
C THR A 36 1.12 7.54 3.38
N LEU A 37 1.97 8.54 3.63
CA LEU A 37 1.54 9.94 3.75
C LEU A 37 0.92 10.45 2.45
N PHE A 38 1.55 10.19 1.30
CA PHE A 38 1.01 10.53 0.00
C PHE A 38 -0.35 9.85 -0.25
N ALA A 39 -0.49 8.57 0.12
CA ALA A 39 -1.74 7.85 0.00
C ALA A 39 -2.85 8.44 0.90
N VAL A 40 -2.50 8.88 2.11
CA VAL A 40 -3.44 9.57 3.02
C VAL A 40 -3.86 10.92 2.42
N VAL A 41 -2.92 11.72 1.91
CA VAL A 41 -3.25 13.00 1.26
C VAL A 41 -4.16 12.77 0.05
N LEU A 42 -3.82 11.80 -0.80
CA LEU A 42 -4.65 11.42 -1.93
C LEU A 42 -6.05 10.98 -1.48
N ALA A 43 -6.12 10.25 -0.37
CA ALA A 43 -7.39 9.82 0.18
C ALA A 43 -8.27 10.96 0.66
N VAL A 44 -7.67 11.94 1.35
CA VAL A 44 -8.35 13.16 1.77
C VAL A 44 -8.83 13.96 0.55
N VAL A 45 -8.00 14.12 -0.48
CA VAL A 45 -8.38 14.80 -1.73
C VAL A 45 -9.58 14.11 -2.38
N ILE A 46 -9.55 12.79 -2.54
CA ILE A 46 -10.66 12.08 -3.18
C ILE A 46 -11.92 12.09 -2.30
N HIS A 47 -11.80 12.11 -0.98
CA HIS A 47 -12.98 12.26 -0.12
C HIS A 47 -13.68 13.61 -0.31
N TYR A 48 -12.92 14.70 -0.43
CA TYR A 48 -13.50 16.03 -0.64
C TYR A 48 -13.97 16.29 -2.08
N PHE A 49 -13.27 15.77 -3.08
CA PHE A 49 -13.56 16.02 -4.50
C PHE A 49 -14.21 14.81 -5.21
N GLY A 50 -14.60 13.79 -4.46
CA GLY A 50 -15.08 12.52 -5.01
C GLY A 50 -16.35 12.66 -5.82
N SER A 51 -17.27 13.52 -5.37
CA SER A 51 -18.52 13.80 -6.08
C SER A 51 -18.27 14.44 -7.45
N GLU A 52 -17.36 15.41 -7.51
CA GLU A 52 -16.95 16.11 -8.73
C GLU A 52 -16.25 15.15 -9.69
N ILE A 53 -15.34 14.30 -9.17
CA ILE A 53 -14.67 13.25 -9.95
C ILE A 53 -15.71 12.31 -10.57
N ILE A 54 -16.66 11.81 -9.77
CA ILE A 54 -17.71 10.92 -10.26
C ILE A 54 -18.61 11.63 -11.28
N ASN A 55 -18.94 12.90 -11.10
CA ASN A 55 -19.76 13.64 -12.06
C ASN A 55 -19.05 13.86 -13.40
N ILE A 56 -17.73 14.10 -13.37
CA ILE A 56 -16.92 14.24 -14.59
C ILE A 56 -16.77 12.89 -15.30
N VAL A 57 -16.52 11.82 -14.55
CA VAL A 57 -16.25 10.48 -15.13
C VAL A 57 -17.53 9.78 -15.56
N ALA A 58 -18.61 9.88 -14.78
CA ALA A 58 -19.85 9.15 -15.00
C ALA A 58 -20.91 9.96 -15.78
N GLY A 59 -20.62 11.22 -16.17
CA GLY A 59 -21.41 11.99 -17.14
C GLY A 59 -22.94 11.89 -16.95
N GLU A 60 -23.61 11.27 -17.93
CA GLU A 60 -25.07 11.09 -17.99
C GLU A 60 -25.62 9.88 -17.21
N ALA A 61 -24.79 9.20 -16.39
CA ALA A 61 -25.27 8.10 -15.56
C ALA A 61 -26.34 8.56 -14.57
N THR A 62 -27.23 7.63 -14.21
CA THR A 62 -28.32 7.92 -13.27
C THR A 62 -27.78 8.32 -11.89
N PRO A 63 -28.50 9.17 -11.13
CA PRO A 63 -28.08 9.59 -9.80
C PRO A 63 -27.79 8.43 -8.85
N GLU A 64 -28.54 7.34 -8.97
CA GLU A 64 -28.39 6.13 -8.16
C GLU A 64 -27.05 5.43 -8.42
N VAL A 65 -26.67 5.27 -9.70
CA VAL A 65 -25.37 4.68 -10.08
C VAL A 65 -24.21 5.56 -9.59
N LYS A 66 -24.36 6.89 -9.70
CA LYS A 66 -23.34 7.83 -9.19
C LYS A 66 -23.19 7.76 -7.67
N GLY A 67 -24.29 7.63 -6.93
CA GLY A 67 -24.27 7.45 -5.47
C GLY A 67 -23.57 6.15 -5.04
N LEU A 68 -23.84 5.05 -5.74
CA LEU A 68 -23.15 3.77 -5.52
C LEU A 68 -21.65 3.89 -5.84
N ALA A 69 -21.30 4.50 -6.97
CA ALA A 69 -19.91 4.72 -7.37
C ALA A 69 -19.15 5.59 -6.35
N LEU A 70 -19.78 6.66 -5.85
CA LEU A 70 -19.20 7.52 -4.82
C LEU A 70 -18.94 6.74 -3.53
N THR A 71 -19.94 5.98 -3.04
CA THR A 71 -19.80 5.15 -1.83
C THR A 71 -18.64 4.17 -1.97
N TYR A 72 -18.53 3.50 -3.12
CA TYR A 72 -17.44 2.56 -3.37
C TYR A 72 -16.08 3.26 -3.50
N LEU A 73 -16.04 4.44 -4.13
CA LEU A 73 -14.84 5.25 -4.24
C LEU A 73 -14.33 5.63 -2.85
N GLU A 74 -15.19 6.16 -1.98
CA GLU A 74 -14.84 6.55 -0.62
C GLU A 74 -14.29 5.35 0.19
N LEU A 75 -14.97 4.21 0.14
CA LEU A 75 -14.51 3.00 0.81
C LEU A 75 -13.16 2.52 0.26
N THR A 76 -13.01 2.50 -1.07
CA THR A 76 -11.78 2.04 -1.73
C THR A 76 -10.61 2.95 -1.39
N VAL A 77 -10.85 4.25 -1.29
CA VAL A 77 -9.83 5.25 -1.00
C VAL A 77 -9.28 5.12 0.43
N LEU A 78 -10.12 4.73 1.40
CA LEU A 78 -9.65 4.40 2.76
C LEU A 78 -8.61 3.27 2.77
N SER A 79 -8.63 2.40 1.76
CA SER A 79 -7.65 1.31 1.65
C SER A 79 -6.30 1.73 1.03
N TYR A 80 -6.17 2.94 0.50
CA TYR A 80 -4.95 3.39 -0.20
C TYR A 80 -3.70 3.42 0.69
N PRO A 81 -3.76 3.90 1.95
CA PRO A 81 -2.61 3.82 2.86
C PRO A 81 -2.15 2.37 3.09
N ALA A 82 -3.10 1.45 3.29
CA ALA A 82 -2.80 0.04 3.45
C ALA A 82 -2.20 -0.59 2.18
N ALA A 83 -2.73 -0.23 1.00
CA ALA A 83 -2.18 -0.64 -0.28
C ALA A 83 -0.75 -0.13 -0.49
N ALA A 84 -0.46 1.11 -0.11
CA ALA A 84 0.89 1.68 -0.19
C ALA A 84 1.88 0.90 0.70
N ILE A 85 1.49 0.58 1.94
CA ILE A 85 2.31 -0.23 2.85
C ILE A 85 2.57 -1.62 2.26
N ALA A 86 1.52 -2.30 1.80
CA ALA A 86 1.63 -3.64 1.24
C ALA A 86 2.52 -3.66 0.00
N LEU A 87 2.36 -2.67 -0.89
CA LEU A 87 3.14 -2.56 -2.12
C LEU A 87 4.62 -2.28 -1.81
N ILE A 88 4.92 -1.17 -1.13
CA ILE A 88 6.30 -0.76 -0.87
C ILE A 88 7.04 -1.76 0.03
N GLY A 89 6.37 -2.30 1.04
CA GLY A 89 6.97 -3.32 1.89
C GLY A 89 7.24 -4.62 1.14
N SER A 90 6.36 -5.00 0.20
CA SER A 90 6.62 -6.11 -0.71
C SER A 90 7.83 -5.84 -1.61
N GLY A 91 7.96 -4.64 -2.18
CA GLY A 91 9.13 -4.24 -2.95
C GLY A 91 10.42 -4.29 -2.15
N ALA A 92 10.40 -3.79 -0.92
CA ALA A 92 11.54 -3.86 -0.02
C ALA A 92 11.96 -5.32 0.27
N LEU A 93 11.00 -6.22 0.53
CA LEU A 93 11.27 -7.65 0.73
C LEU A 93 11.84 -8.31 -0.53
N ARG A 94 11.29 -8.01 -1.71
CA ARG A 94 11.83 -8.49 -3.00
C ARG A 94 13.26 -7.99 -3.22
N GLY A 95 13.54 -6.72 -2.91
CA GLY A 95 14.88 -6.14 -3.00
C GLY A 95 15.87 -6.79 -2.04
N ALA A 96 15.39 -7.32 -0.90
CA ALA A 96 16.19 -8.11 0.03
C ALA A 96 16.34 -9.60 -0.35
N GLY A 97 15.88 -10.00 -1.54
CA GLY A 97 15.95 -11.38 -2.03
C GLY A 97 14.84 -12.29 -1.48
N ASN A 98 13.86 -11.75 -0.75
CA ASN A 98 12.72 -12.53 -0.25
C ASN A 98 11.48 -12.24 -1.09
N THR A 99 11.24 -13.09 -2.10
CA THR A 99 10.07 -13.01 -2.98
C THR A 99 8.89 -13.86 -2.49
N LYS A 100 9.15 -14.90 -1.69
CA LYS A 100 8.14 -15.86 -1.25
C LYS A 100 7.15 -15.26 -0.26
N ILE A 101 7.63 -14.55 0.76
CA ILE A 101 6.76 -13.91 1.76
C ILE A 101 5.80 -12.89 1.14
N PRO A 102 6.26 -11.90 0.34
CA PRO A 102 5.34 -10.95 -0.27
C PRO A 102 4.35 -11.62 -1.22
N LEU A 103 4.74 -12.68 -1.93
CA LEU A 103 3.82 -13.46 -2.76
C LEU A 103 2.71 -14.10 -1.92
N MET A 104 3.06 -14.77 -0.82
CA MET A 104 2.09 -15.41 0.07
C MET A 104 1.13 -14.40 0.71
N ILE A 105 1.63 -13.23 1.13
CA ILE A 105 0.79 -12.18 1.70
C ILE A 105 -0.16 -11.59 0.66
N ASN A 106 0.33 -11.26 -0.54
CA ASN A 106 -0.51 -10.71 -1.61
C ASN A 106 -1.56 -11.74 -2.09
N GLY A 107 -1.17 -13.01 -2.22
CA GLY A 107 -2.11 -14.09 -2.53
C GLY A 107 -3.18 -14.25 -1.46
N GLY A 108 -2.77 -14.34 -0.18
CA GLY A 108 -3.68 -14.43 0.96
C GLY A 108 -4.61 -13.23 1.07
N MET A 109 -4.11 -12.02 0.83
CA MET A 109 -4.92 -10.79 0.80
C MET A 109 -6.01 -10.84 -0.27
N ASN A 110 -5.70 -11.34 -1.48
CA ASN A 110 -6.71 -11.46 -2.54
C ASN A 110 -7.75 -12.54 -2.22
N ILE A 111 -7.33 -13.67 -1.64
CA ILE A 111 -8.24 -14.72 -1.19
C ILE A 111 -9.17 -14.18 -0.09
N LEU A 112 -8.62 -13.50 0.92
CA LEU A 112 -9.40 -12.84 1.96
C LEU A 112 -10.35 -11.80 1.37
N ASN A 113 -9.92 -11.03 0.38
CA ASN A 113 -10.78 -10.06 -0.29
C ASN A 113 -11.97 -10.74 -0.95
N ILE A 114 -11.77 -11.84 -1.67
CA ILE A 114 -12.86 -12.59 -2.29
C ILE A 114 -13.83 -13.10 -1.23
N ILE A 115 -13.31 -13.71 -0.16
CA ILE A 115 -14.15 -14.29 0.91
C ILE A 115 -14.94 -13.20 1.64
N ILE A 116 -14.25 -12.17 2.15
CA ILE A 116 -14.86 -11.09 2.92
C ILE A 116 -15.83 -10.30 2.06
N SER A 117 -15.42 -9.91 0.84
CA SER A 117 -16.32 -9.19 -0.08
C SER A 117 -17.55 -10.03 -0.42
N SER A 118 -17.41 -11.33 -0.69
CA SER A 118 -18.57 -12.19 -0.99
C SER A 118 -19.55 -12.25 0.18
N ILE A 119 -19.05 -12.43 1.40
CA ILE A 119 -19.89 -12.42 2.61
C ILE A 119 -20.57 -11.06 2.81
N LEU A 120 -19.86 -9.96 2.59
CA LEU A 120 -20.41 -8.62 2.77
C LEU A 120 -21.37 -8.22 1.65
N ILE A 121 -21.19 -8.72 0.43
CA ILE A 121 -22.09 -8.43 -0.71
C ILE A 121 -23.41 -9.19 -0.53
N TYR A 122 -23.34 -10.51 -0.38
CA TYR A 122 -24.53 -11.37 -0.36
C TYR A 122 -25.18 -11.46 1.02
N GLY A 123 -24.44 -11.14 2.08
CA GLY A 123 -24.88 -11.34 3.45
C GLY A 123 -24.72 -12.80 3.89
N ALA A 124 -25.03 -13.07 5.15
CA ALA A 124 -24.97 -14.41 5.72
C ALA A 124 -26.14 -14.62 6.69
N PHE A 125 -26.67 -15.85 6.72
CA PHE A 125 -27.82 -16.24 7.54
C PHE A 125 -29.06 -15.37 7.28
N SER A 126 -29.42 -14.50 8.23
CA SER A 126 -30.61 -13.63 8.19
C SER A 126 -30.29 -12.17 7.82
N TRP A 127 -29.02 -11.85 7.53
CA TRP A 127 -28.60 -10.50 7.16
C TRP A 127 -28.59 -10.33 5.64
N GLN A 128 -29.39 -9.39 5.13
CA GLN A 128 -29.26 -8.91 3.75
C GLN A 128 -27.96 -8.10 3.66
N GLY A 129 -26.99 -8.60 2.91
CA GLY A 129 -25.66 -8.00 2.80
C GLY A 129 -25.67 -6.53 2.37
N LEU A 130 -24.49 -5.91 2.40
CA LEU A 130 -24.26 -4.51 2.07
C LEU A 130 -24.19 -4.23 0.56
N GLY A 131 -24.40 -5.27 -0.27
CA GLY A 131 -24.31 -5.15 -1.72
C GLY A 131 -22.98 -4.53 -2.17
N PHE A 132 -23.05 -3.48 -2.98
CA PHE A 132 -21.89 -2.82 -3.57
C PHE A 132 -20.93 -2.20 -2.53
N ALA A 133 -21.46 -1.67 -1.41
CA ALA A 133 -20.64 -1.16 -0.32
C ALA A 133 -19.85 -2.30 0.37
N GLY A 134 -20.41 -3.50 0.41
CA GLY A 134 -19.75 -4.69 0.93
C GLY A 134 -18.46 -5.05 0.18
N ALA A 135 -18.44 -4.85 -1.15
CA ALA A 135 -17.24 -5.05 -1.97
C ALA A 135 -16.12 -4.06 -1.60
N GLY A 136 -16.45 -2.78 -1.37
CA GLY A 136 -15.49 -1.76 -0.96
C GLY A 136 -14.92 -2.03 0.43
N LEU A 137 -15.76 -2.45 1.38
CA LEU A 137 -15.33 -2.82 2.73
C LEU A 137 -14.45 -4.09 2.73
N GLY A 138 -14.81 -5.12 1.97
CA GLY A 138 -14.03 -6.35 1.91
C GLY A 138 -12.64 -6.14 1.31
N LEU A 139 -12.54 -5.31 0.28
CA LEU A 139 -11.26 -4.85 -0.27
C LEU A 139 -10.43 -4.10 0.79
N THR A 140 -11.07 -3.19 1.52
CA THR A 140 -10.40 -2.35 2.52
C THR A 140 -9.86 -3.17 3.68
N ILE A 141 -10.69 -4.01 4.29
CA ILE A 141 -10.31 -4.87 5.41
C ILE A 141 -9.16 -5.79 5.00
N SER A 142 -9.26 -6.41 3.83
CA SER A 142 -8.23 -7.32 3.33
C SER A 142 -6.90 -6.63 3.11
N ARG A 143 -6.90 -5.41 2.57
CA ARG A 143 -5.69 -4.58 2.42
C ARG A 143 -5.06 -4.21 3.75
N TYR A 144 -5.87 -3.88 4.77
CA TYR A 144 -5.35 -3.62 6.12
C TYR A 144 -4.72 -4.86 6.76
N ILE A 145 -5.33 -6.04 6.59
CA ILE A 145 -4.74 -7.31 7.05
C ILE A 145 -3.37 -7.53 6.35
N GLY A 146 -3.31 -7.34 5.03
CA GLY A 146 -2.06 -7.44 4.27
C GLY A 146 -0.99 -6.44 4.72
N ALA A 147 -1.38 -5.19 4.97
CA ALA A 147 -0.49 -4.15 5.47
C ALA A 147 0.09 -4.50 6.85
N VAL A 148 -0.75 -4.98 7.77
CA VAL A 148 -0.32 -5.45 9.10
C VAL A 148 0.65 -6.63 8.97
N ALA A 149 0.35 -7.60 8.11
CA ALA A 149 1.22 -8.74 7.87
C ALA A 149 2.60 -8.32 7.32
N ILE A 150 2.64 -7.37 6.39
CA ILE A 150 3.89 -6.82 5.85
C ILE A 150 4.71 -6.10 6.91
N ILE A 151 4.07 -5.23 7.72
CA ILE A 151 4.74 -4.55 8.82
C ILE A 151 5.30 -5.57 9.82
N TRP A 152 4.50 -6.58 10.17
CA TRP A 152 4.91 -7.66 11.07
C TRP A 152 6.16 -8.38 10.56
N VAL A 153 6.18 -8.78 9.29
CA VAL A 153 7.34 -9.44 8.68
C VAL A 153 8.59 -8.55 8.71
N LEU A 154 8.44 -7.27 8.39
CA LEU A 154 9.52 -6.29 8.44
C LEU A 154 10.01 -6.04 9.87
N MET A 155 9.15 -6.20 10.89
CA MET A 155 9.53 -6.08 12.31
C MET A 155 10.26 -7.30 12.83
N ILE A 156 9.74 -8.51 12.59
CA ILE A 156 10.36 -9.77 13.08
C ILE A 156 11.73 -10.01 12.46
N GLY A 157 11.97 -9.49 11.26
CA GLY A 157 13.27 -9.65 10.61
C GLY A 157 13.51 -11.07 10.13
N PHE A 158 12.48 -11.72 9.55
CA PHE A 158 12.62 -12.98 8.79
C PHE A 158 13.77 -12.92 7.76
N ASN A 159 14.16 -11.69 7.36
CA ASN A 159 15.45 -11.41 6.77
C ASN A 159 16.24 -10.47 7.72
N PRO A 160 17.33 -10.92 8.38
CA PRO A 160 18.10 -10.11 9.33
C PRO A 160 18.67 -8.83 8.71
N ALA A 161 18.80 -8.82 7.39
CA ALA A 161 19.28 -7.71 6.60
C ALA A 161 18.28 -6.53 6.55
N LEU A 162 16.97 -6.77 6.76
CA LEU A 162 15.90 -5.80 6.56
C LEU A 162 14.89 -5.76 7.73
N CYS A 163 15.37 -5.80 8.97
CA CYS A 163 14.53 -5.61 10.16
C CYS A 163 14.33 -4.10 10.47
N ILE A 164 13.10 -3.61 10.45
CA ILE A 164 12.74 -2.20 10.70
C ILE A 164 11.87 -2.12 11.98
N PRO A 165 12.42 -1.67 13.12
CA PRO A 165 11.64 -1.55 14.35
C PRO A 165 10.67 -0.36 14.30
N LEU A 166 9.53 -0.48 14.98
CA LEU A 166 8.45 0.52 14.96
C LEU A 166 8.91 1.93 15.39
N LYS A 167 9.79 2.01 16.39
CA LYS A 167 10.41 3.28 16.85
C LYS A 167 11.22 3.98 15.76
N SER A 168 11.66 3.27 14.73
CA SER A 168 12.45 3.83 13.63
C SER A 168 11.60 4.66 12.68
N TYR A 169 10.30 4.37 12.55
CA TYR A 169 9.39 5.11 11.66
C TYR A 169 9.23 6.58 12.07
N LEU A 170 9.45 6.90 13.34
CA LEU A 170 9.44 8.28 13.88
C LEU A 170 10.79 9.00 13.77
N LYS A 171 11.84 8.36 13.25
CA LYS A 171 13.15 9.02 13.07
C LYS A 171 13.12 9.97 11.87
N PRO A 172 13.90 11.07 11.92
CA PRO A 172 13.97 12.04 10.84
C PRO A 172 14.30 11.38 9.49
N LEU A 173 13.62 11.88 8.45
CA LEU A 173 13.75 11.42 7.07
C LEU A 173 15.04 11.96 6.45
N ASN A 174 15.72 11.15 5.64
CA ASN A 174 16.93 11.56 4.92
C ASN A 174 16.56 11.86 3.47
N PHE A 175 16.53 13.14 3.11
CA PHE A 175 16.17 13.60 1.77
C PHE A 175 17.02 13.01 0.64
N GLY A 176 18.28 12.66 0.89
CA GLY A 176 19.16 12.06 -0.13
C GLY A 176 18.68 10.68 -0.60
N ILE A 177 18.20 9.85 0.32
CA ILE A 177 17.71 8.49 0.00
C ILE A 177 16.35 8.57 -0.72
N ILE A 178 15.52 9.53 -0.34
CA ILE A 178 14.21 9.77 -0.96
C ILE A 178 14.37 10.14 -2.44
N TRP A 179 15.32 11.04 -2.72
CA TRP A 179 15.62 11.52 -4.07
C TRP A 179 16.13 10.40 -4.99
N GLU A 180 16.93 9.48 -4.42
CA GLU A 180 17.43 8.30 -5.11
C GLU A 180 16.32 7.29 -5.44
N VAL A 181 15.41 7.02 -4.49
CA VAL A 181 14.24 6.16 -4.71
C VAL A 181 13.31 6.73 -5.78
N MET A 182 13.18 8.05 -5.87
CA MET A 182 12.38 8.71 -6.91
C MET A 182 13.09 8.75 -8.28
N GLY A 183 14.31 8.22 -8.39
CA GLY A 183 15.06 8.15 -9.64
C GLY A 183 15.71 9.47 -10.07
N ILE A 184 15.72 10.49 -9.21
CA ILE A 184 16.21 11.84 -9.57
C ILE A 184 17.73 12.00 -9.32
N ARG A 185 18.43 10.91 -9.00
CA ARG A 185 19.91 10.86 -9.01
C ARG A 185 20.39 9.61 -9.71
N TYR A 186 20.36 9.66 -11.04
CA TYR A 186 21.30 8.93 -11.88
C TYR A 186 22.34 9.95 -12.35
N SER A 187 23.63 9.66 -12.13
CA SER A 187 24.83 10.41 -12.56
C SER A 187 25.34 11.53 -11.63
N GLY A 188 26.63 11.44 -11.29
CA GLY A 188 27.40 12.33 -10.41
C GLY A 188 27.50 11.76 -8.99
N GLU A 189 28.57 11.10 -8.58
CA GLU A 189 29.97 11.48 -8.70
C GLU A 189 30.87 10.22 -8.73
N HIS A 190 31.87 10.26 -9.61
CA HIS A 190 33.12 9.49 -9.53
C HIS A 190 34.02 10.09 -8.45
#